data_AF-A0A8T5L5W2-F1
#
_entry.id   AF-A0A8T5L5W2-F1
#
_cell.length_a   1.000
_cell.length_b   1.000
_cell.length_c   1.000
_cell.angle_alpha   90.00
_cell.angle_beta   90.00
_cell.angle_gamma   90.00
#
_symmetry.space_group_name_H-M   'P 1'
#
loop_
_entity.id
_entity.type
_entity.pdbx_description
1 polymer ?
#
loop_
_entity_poly.entity_id
_entity_poly.type
_entity_poly.pdbx_seq_one_letter_code
_entity_poly.pdbx_strand_id
1 'polypeptide(L)' 'MDKEKIRKEAKQVMDKFQKALDKAGIDEADVQIEREESVRDAKDDKFDSIDFKKRMLKNAPKHDDDCIVAERGDWV' A
#
# COMPACT_ATOMS: atom_id res chain seq x y z
N MET A 1 5.51 22.39 10.26
CA MET A 1 5.87 22.03 8.87
C MET A 1 5.54 23.20 7.96
N ASP A 2 6.48 23.59 7.11
CA ASP A 2 6.26 24.64 6.12
C ASP A 2 5.51 24.06 4.92
N LYS A 3 4.21 24.36 4.84
CA LYS A 3 3.31 23.82 3.81
C LYS A 3 3.72 24.26 2.40
N GLU A 4 4.29 25.45 2.25
CA GLU A 4 4.72 25.96 0.94
C GLU A 4 5.97 25.24 0.45
N LYS A 5 6.93 25.02 1.36
CA LYS A 5 8.13 24.23 1.07
C LYS A 5 7.76 22.81 0.60
N ILE A 6 6.86 22.13 1.31
CA ILE A 6 6.38 20.78 0.96
C ILE A 6 5.71 20.79 -0.42
N ARG A 7 4.85 21.78 -0.69
CA ARG A 7 4.16 21.90 -1.99
C ARG A 7 5.16 22.07 -3.14
N LYS A 8 6.20 22.87 -2.93
CA LYS A 8 7.25 23.11 -3.93
C LYS A 8 8.08 21.86 -4.18
N GLU A 9 8.48 21.16 -3.12
CA GLU A 9 9.24 19.90 -3.22
C GLU A 9 8.41 18.81 -3.91
N ALA A 10 7.14 18.64 -3.54
CA ALA A 10 6.23 17.69 -4.17
C ALA A 10 6.09 17.97 -5.67
N LYS A 11 5.87 19.24 -6.06
CA LYS A 11 5.80 19.62 -7.48
C LYS A 11 7.08 19.26 -8.22
N GLN A 12 8.25 19.55 -7.64
CA GLN A 12 9.53 19.22 -8.27
C GLN A 12 9.74 17.72 -8.45
N VAL A 13 9.29 16.90 -7.49
CA VAL A 13 9.35 15.44 -7.60
C VAL A 13 8.45 14.95 -8.74
N MET A 14 7.21 15.45 -8.80
CA MET A 14 6.26 15.11 -9.87
C MET A 14 6.79 15.53 -11.26
N ASP A 15 7.32 16.75 -11.38
CA ASP A 15 7.86 17.25 -12.65
C ASP A 15 9.07 16.42 -13.12
N LYS A 16 9.92 15.94 -12.19
CA LYS A 16 11.05 15.05 -12.51
C LYS A 16 10.58 13.67 -12.93
N PHE A 17 9.58 13.13 -12.23
CA PHE A 17 8.99 11.83 -12.53
C PHE A 17 8.35 11.82 -13.93
N GLN A 18 7.53 12.83 -14.25
CA GLN A 18 6.91 12.94 -15.57
C GLN A 18 7.97 12.99 -16.69
N LYS A 19 9.00 13.83 -16.54
CA LYS A 19 10.10 13.92 -17.51
C LYS A 19 10.88 12.62 -17.67
N ALA A 20 10.92 11.77 -16.65
CA ALA A 20 11.55 10.47 -16.73
C ALA A 20 10.64 9.47 -17.47
N LEU A 21 9.33 9.49 -17.20
CA LEU A 21 8.34 8.66 -17.91
C LEU A 21 8.30 8.99 -19.40
N ASP A 22 8.28 10.27 -19.77
CA ASP A 22 8.25 10.70 -21.17
C ASP A 22 9.46 10.18 -21.97
N LYS A 23 10.57 9.90 -21.29
CA LYS A 23 11.81 9.36 -21.88
C LYS A 23 11.93 7.85 -21.81
N ALA A 24 11.14 7.21 -20.95
CA ALA A 24 11.30 5.79 -20.65
C ALA A 24 10.87 4.88 -21.80
N GLY A 25 10.12 5.40 -22.78
CA GLY A 25 9.76 4.66 -24.01
C GLY A 25 9.12 3.30 -23.71
N ILE A 26 8.28 3.24 -22.68
CA ILE A 26 7.65 2.00 -22.23
C ILE A 26 6.58 1.63 -23.25
N ASP A 27 6.78 0.52 -23.95
CA ASP A 27 5.73 -0.10 -24.74
C ASP A 27 4.77 -0.84 -23.79
N GLU A 28 3.46 -0.59 -23.89
CA GLU A 28 2.46 -1.24 -23.05
C GLU A 28 2.51 -2.77 -23.21
N ALA A 29 2.97 -3.27 -24.36
CA ALA A 29 3.17 -4.69 -24.63
C ALA A 29 4.27 -5.34 -23.76
N ASP A 30 5.26 -4.57 -23.29
CA ASP A 30 6.39 -5.10 -22.52
C ASP A 30 6.08 -5.28 -21.02
N VAL A 31 5.00 -4.67 -20.52
CA VAL A 31 4.64 -4.64 -19.10
C VAL A 31 3.31 -5.34 -18.76
N GLN A 32 2.57 -5.78 -19.78
CA GLN A 32 1.33 -6.52 -19.58
C GLN A 32 1.56 -8.03 -19.70
N ILE A 33 1.06 -8.77 -18.71
CA ILE A 33 0.90 -10.22 -18.81
C ILE A 33 -0.60 -10.48 -18.91
N GLU A 34 -1.05 -10.88 -20.10
CA GLU A 34 -2.41 -11.37 -20.26
C GLU A 34 -2.59 -12.66 -19.46
N ARG A 35 -3.62 -12.69 -18.62
CA ARG A 35 -4.02 -13.88 -17.87
C ARG A 35 -5.49 -14.13 -18.11
N GLU A 36 -5.82 -15.36 -18.47
CA GLU A 36 -7.20 -15.81 -18.66
C GLU A 36 -7.99 -15.70 -17.35
N GLU A 37 -7.33 -15.96 -16.22
CA GLU A 37 -7.91 -15.87 -14.89
C GLU A 37 -7.05 -14.98 -13.99
N SER A 38 -7.71 -14.02 -13.34
CA SER A 38 -7.10 -13.12 -12.34
C SER A 38 -7.70 -13.31 -10.96
N VAL A 39 -8.60 -14.28 -10.81
CA VAL A 39 -9.31 -14.56 -9.57
C VAL A 39 -8.61 -15.70 -8.84
N ARG A 40 -8.50 -15.57 -7.52
CA ARG A 40 -7.98 -16.65 -6.67
C ARG A 40 -9.12 -17.59 -6.30
N ASP A 41 -8.92 -18.88 -6.48
CA ASP A 41 -9.86 -19.89 -5.99
C ASP A 41 -10.09 -19.77 -4.49
N ALA A 42 -11.34 -19.87 -4.08
CA ALA A 42 -11.68 -19.95 -2.67
C ALA A 42 -11.09 -21.23 -2.08
N LYS A 43 -10.31 -21.08 -1.01
CA LYS A 43 -9.82 -22.19 -0.19
C LYS A 43 -10.44 -22.08 1.19
N ASP A 44 -10.85 -23.22 1.76
CA ASP A 44 -11.25 -23.35 3.15
C ASP A 44 -10.02 -23.38 4.08
N ASP A 45 -9.23 -22.32 4.02
CA ASP A 45 -8.12 -22.14 4.95
C ASP A 45 -8.70 -21.71 6.31
N LYS A 46 -8.43 -22.47 7.37
CA LYS A 46 -8.85 -22.11 8.72
C LYS A 46 -8.02 -20.93 9.22
N PHE A 47 -8.67 -19.77 9.37
CA PHE A 47 -8.07 -18.52 9.84
C PHE A 47 -7.79 -18.48 11.36
N ASP A 48 -8.12 -19.54 12.09
CA ASP A 48 -8.20 -19.59 13.55
C ASP A 48 -6.88 -19.99 14.25
N SER A 49 -5.77 -20.13 13.51
CA SER A 49 -4.48 -20.39 14.15
C SER A 49 -4.07 -19.22 15.06
N ILE A 50 -3.81 -19.52 16.33
CA ILE A 50 -3.19 -18.60 17.30
C ILE A 50 -1.90 -17.96 16.71
N ASP A 51 -1.21 -18.70 15.83
CA ASP A 51 -0.02 -18.24 15.13
C ASP A 51 -0.28 -17.16 14.06
N PHE A 52 -1.47 -17.13 13.44
CA PHE A 52 -1.85 -16.04 12.54
C PHE A 52 -2.00 -14.72 13.30
N LYS A 53 -2.72 -14.74 14.43
CA LYS A 53 -2.93 -13.55 15.26
C LYS A 53 -1.61 -12.98 15.78
N LYS A 54 -0.74 -13.84 16.32
CA LYS A 54 0.60 -13.45 16.76
C LYS A 54 1.42 -12.81 15.64
N ARG A 55 1.36 -13.34 14.42
CA ARG A 55 2.08 -12.76 13.26
C ARG A 55 1.51 -11.41 12.85
N MET A 56 0.18 -11.25 12.84
CA MET A 56 -0.47 -10.00 12.48
C MET A 56 -0.13 -8.87 13.45
N LEU A 57 -0.13 -9.14 14.76
CA LEU A 57 0.07 -8.11 15.78
C LEU A 57 1.54 -7.86 16.13
N LYS A 58 2.48 -8.72 15.69
CA LYS A 58 3.90 -8.64 16.02
C LYS A 58 4.53 -7.26 15.77
N ASN A 59 4.10 -6.59 14.71
CA ASN A 59 4.63 -5.28 14.30
C ASN A 59 3.66 -4.13 14.57
N ALA A 60 2.54 -4.38 15.25
CA ALA A 60 1.58 -3.34 15.57
C ALA A 60 2.20 -2.38 16.61
N PRO A 61 2.20 -1.06 16.37
CA PRO A 61 2.78 -0.10 17.32
C PRO A 61 2.11 -0.13 18.69
N LYS A 62 0.80 -0.41 18.73
CA LYS A 62 0.00 -0.66 19.93
C LYS A 62 -1.07 -1.72 19.60
N HIS A 63 -1.22 -2.69 20.48
CA HIS A 63 -2.28 -3.69 20.39
C HIS A 63 -2.74 -4.07 21.81
N ASP A 64 -3.97 -4.55 21.92
CA ASP A 64 -4.58 -5.07 23.14
C ASP A 64 -5.29 -6.37 22.79
N ASP A 65 -4.86 -7.46 23.43
CA ASP A 65 -5.21 -8.84 23.07
C ASP A 65 -5.15 -9.11 21.55
N ASP A 66 -6.33 -9.22 20.92
CA ASP A 66 -6.52 -9.55 19.52
C ASP A 66 -6.79 -8.31 18.63
N CYS A 67 -6.61 -7.10 19.16
CA CYS A 67 -7.00 -5.84 18.52
C CYS A 67 -5.82 -4.87 18.37
N ILE A 68 -5.79 -4.10 17.28
CA ILE A 68 -4.89 -2.95 17.12
C ILE A 68 -5.55 -1.73 17.78
N VAL A 69 -4.79 -1.03 18.62
CA VAL A 69 -5.29 0.18 19.31
C VAL A 69 -4.95 1.40 18.48
N ALA A 70 -5.96 2.16 18.10
CA ALA A 70 -5.84 3.42 17.37
C ALA A 70 -6.63 4.52 18.08
N GLU A 71 -6.23 5.77 17.84
CA GLU A 71 -7.01 6.93 18.27
C GLU A 71 -8.32 6.96 17.50
N ARG A 72 -9.42 7.29 18.19
CA ARG A 72 -10.70 7.51 17.54
C ARG A 72 -10.58 8.76 16.69
N GLY A 73 -10.64 8.60 15.37
CA GLY A 73 -10.71 9.73 14.46
C GLY A 73 -12.05 10.44 14.62
N ASP A 74 -12.01 11.73 14.96
CA ASP A 74 -13.15 12.61 14.74
C ASP A 74 -13.19 12.97 13.25
N TRP A 75 -14.31 12.70 12.59
CA TRP A 75 -14.54 13.18 11.24
C TRP A 75 -14.80 14.69 11.33
N VAL A 76 -13.77 15.51 11.08
CA VAL A 76 -13.87 16.97 10.95
C VAL A 76 -13.99 17.34 9.49
#